data_AF-A0A8R7VDP4-F1
#
_entry.id   AF-A0A8R7VDP4-F1
#
_cell.length_a   1.000
_cell.length_b   1.000
_cell.length_c   1.000
_cell.angle_alpha   90.00
_cell.angle_beta   90.00
_cell.angle_gamma   90.00
#
_symmetry.space_group_name_H-M   'P 1'
#
loop_
_entity.id
_entity.type
_entity.pdbx_description
1 polymer ?
#
loop_
_entity_poly.entity_id
_entity_poly.type
_entity_poly.pdbx_seq_one_letter_code
_entity_poly.pdbx_strand_id
1 'polypeptide(L)'
;MDLLRAVIIGPQGTPYHDGLFFFDAQFTASYPATPPVVYYHSGGLRLNPNLYDCGTVCLSLLGTWHGNGCENWNSAHSTMLQVLISIQGLVLNEKPYFNEPGYETEVNDANGPRRSLEYNDTAFQHSCRTMLYSLRRPPQHFEDLVAGHFRERGHAILNACKYYMEGNEVGSVVPDEGKELENANAEGSSNSNAVKPKKCAGAGRRTASFKADTKVLFEELLVEFNVKGADTKKFCAEKSKKPHQ
;
A
#
# COMPACT_ATOMS: atom_id res chain seq x y z
N MET A 1 24.11 -16.62 8.88
CA MET A 1 23.33 -15.44 8.45
C MET A 1 22.07 -15.54 9.28
N ASP A 2 22.04 -14.78 10.37
CA ASP A 2 21.14 -15.11 11.48
C ASP A 2 19.96 -14.14 11.53
N LEU A 3 20.10 -13.00 10.84
CA LEU A 3 19.07 -11.98 10.66
C LEU A 3 19.10 -11.48 9.21
N LEU A 4 17.92 -11.31 8.62
CA LEU A 4 17.72 -10.68 7.32
C LEU A 4 16.65 -9.61 7.45
N ARG A 5 16.90 -8.41 6.92
CA ARG A 5 15.88 -7.38 6.73
C ARG A 5 15.46 -7.35 5.27
N ALA A 6 14.16 -7.48 5.04
CA ALA A 6 13.55 -7.32 3.72
C ALA A 6 12.68 -6.06 3.69
N VAL A 7 12.60 -5.44 2.52
CA VAL A 7 11.60 -4.40 2.22
C VAL A 7 10.76 -4.90 1.05
N ILE A 8 9.44 -4.79 1.17
CA ILE A 8 8.50 -5.08 0.09
C ILE A 8 7.86 -3.76 -0.31
N ILE A 9 7.96 -3.43 -1.60
CA ILE A 9 7.20 -2.33 -2.17
C ILE A 9 5.76 -2.81 -2.36
N GLY A 10 4.80 -2.04 -1.84
CA GLY A 10 3.38 -2.34 -1.99
C GLY A 10 2.98 -2.49 -3.46
N PRO A 11 2.29 -3.58 -3.84
CA PRO A 11 1.95 -3.82 -5.23
C PRO A 11 0.98 -2.77 -5.79
N GLN A 12 1.13 -2.45 -7.08
CA GLN A 12 0.14 -1.65 -7.81
C GLN A 12 -1.21 -2.38 -7.82
N GLY A 13 -2.31 -1.63 -7.84
CA GLY A 13 -3.65 -2.21 -7.81
C GLY A 13 -4.19 -2.47 -6.39
N THR A 14 -3.41 -2.17 -5.36
CA THR A 14 -3.73 -2.50 -3.95
C THR A 14 -3.76 -1.23 -3.11
N PRO A 15 -4.41 -1.23 -1.92
CA PRO A 15 -4.31 -0.10 -0.98
C PRO A 15 -2.89 0.12 -0.41
N TYR A 16 -1.95 -0.75 -0.76
CA TYR A 16 -0.56 -0.70 -0.30
C TYR A 16 0.39 -0.01 -1.28
N HIS A 17 -0.08 0.29 -2.50
CA HIS A 17 0.75 0.72 -3.62
C HIS A 17 1.77 1.82 -3.24
N ASP A 18 3.00 1.67 -3.75
CA ASP A 18 4.14 2.56 -3.50
C ASP A 18 4.61 2.67 -2.04
N GLY A 19 3.95 2.02 -1.08
CA GLY A 19 4.41 1.93 0.31
C GLY A 19 5.66 1.06 0.44
N LEU A 20 6.48 1.34 1.45
CA LEU A 20 7.61 0.49 1.83
C LEU A 20 7.27 -0.25 3.13
N PHE A 21 7.26 -1.58 3.08
CA PHE A 21 6.93 -2.43 4.22
C PHE A 21 8.15 -3.25 4.62
N PHE A 22 8.65 -3.03 5.84
CA PHE A 22 9.89 -3.63 6.33
C PHE A 22 9.61 -4.85 7.22
N PHE A 23 10.39 -5.90 7.00
CA PHE A 23 10.30 -7.16 7.72
C PHE A 23 11.69 -7.60 8.18
N ASP A 24 11.81 -8.02 9.44
CA ASP A 24 13.00 -8.68 9.96
C ASP A 24 12.72 -10.18 10.10
N ALA A 25 13.58 -11.00 9.53
CA ALA A 25 13.52 -12.45 9.59
C ALA A 25 14.73 -12.97 10.37
N GLN A 26 14.47 -13.64 11.49
CA GLN A 26 15.50 -14.33 12.28
C GLN A 26 15.54 -15.81 11.90
N PHE A 27 16.71 -16.27 11.49
CA PHE A 27 16.99 -17.70 11.27
C PHE A 27 17.52 -18.28 12.58
N THR A 28 16.65 -18.97 13.32
CA THR A 28 17.00 -19.53 14.63
C THR A 28 18.00 -20.68 14.48
N ALA A 29 18.58 -21.14 15.60
CA ALA A 29 19.46 -22.31 15.62
C ALA A 29 18.80 -23.60 15.08
N SER A 30 17.47 -23.63 15.04
CA SER A 30 16.68 -24.76 14.51
C SER A 30 16.35 -24.62 13.02
N TYR A 31 16.73 -23.53 12.35
CA TYR A 31 16.52 -23.39 10.91
C TYR A 31 17.43 -24.36 10.13
N PRO A 32 16.93 -25.07 9.09
CA PRO A 32 15.60 -24.97 8.47
C PRO A 32 14.57 -25.97 9.02
N ALA A 33 14.86 -26.71 10.10
CA ALA A 33 13.89 -27.65 10.70
C ALA A 33 12.61 -26.92 11.17
N THR A 34 12.73 -25.68 11.63
CA THR A 34 11.61 -24.76 11.89
C THR A 34 11.66 -23.55 10.95
N PRO A 35 10.51 -22.89 10.66
CA PRO A 35 10.51 -21.66 9.87
C PRO A 35 11.30 -20.53 10.54
N PRO A 36 11.71 -19.50 9.78
CA PRO A 36 12.26 -18.28 10.36
C PRO A 36 11.19 -17.54 11.16
N VAL A 37 11.60 -16.78 12.19
CA VAL A 37 10.69 -15.87 12.90
C VAL A 37 10.67 -14.55 12.17
N VAL A 38 9.51 -14.11 11.71
CA VAL A 38 9.36 -12.86 10.94
C VAL A 38 8.60 -11.81 11.76
N TYR A 39 9.16 -10.60 11.79
CA TYR A 39 8.62 -9.43 12.44
C TYR A 39 8.36 -8.32 11.43
N TYR A 40 7.14 -7.80 11.40
CA TYR A 40 6.76 -6.64 10.60
C TYR A 40 6.93 -5.34 11.42
N HIS A 41 7.58 -4.34 10.83
CA HIS A 41 7.72 -3.01 11.42
C HIS A 41 6.41 -2.22 11.30
N SER A 42 5.45 -2.55 12.16
CA SER A 42 4.06 -2.05 12.09
C SER A 42 3.88 -0.57 12.45
N GLY A 43 4.78 -0.01 13.25
CA GLY A 43 4.59 1.31 13.87
C GLY A 43 3.31 1.40 14.73
N GLY A 44 2.83 0.28 15.26
CA GLY A 44 1.58 0.18 16.02
C GLY A 44 0.31 0.20 15.17
N LEU A 45 0.41 0.05 13.85
CA LEU A 45 -0.74 0.06 12.94
C LEU A 45 -1.16 -1.37 12.57
N ARG A 46 -2.47 -1.63 12.63
CA ARG A 46 -3.09 -2.87 12.12
C ARG A 46 -3.41 -2.70 10.63
N LEU A 47 -2.41 -2.86 9.78
CA LEU A 47 -2.48 -2.57 8.33
C LEU A 47 -3.29 -3.62 7.53
N ASN A 48 -3.25 -4.88 7.97
CA ASN A 48 -3.86 -6.03 7.30
C ASN A 48 -4.26 -7.09 8.35
N PRO A 49 -5.27 -7.95 8.12
CA PRO A 49 -5.61 -9.01 9.07
C PRO A 49 -4.44 -9.97 9.36
N ASN A 50 -3.50 -10.12 8.44
CA ASN A 50 -2.29 -10.92 8.64
C ASN A 50 -1.08 -10.13 9.16
N LEU A 51 -1.16 -8.80 9.30
CA LEU A 51 -0.07 -7.93 9.81
C LEU A 51 -0.51 -7.22 11.08
N TYR A 52 -0.07 -7.73 12.23
CA TYR A 52 -0.52 -7.25 13.53
C TYR A 52 0.18 -5.94 13.92
N ASP A 53 -0.48 -5.14 14.74
CA ASP A 53 0.07 -3.92 15.32
C ASP A 53 1.29 -4.19 16.21
N CYS A 54 1.40 -5.39 16.78
CA CYS A 54 2.57 -5.85 17.52
C CYS A 54 3.69 -6.40 16.62
N GLY A 55 3.51 -6.41 15.30
CA GLY A 55 4.50 -6.89 14.32
C GLY A 55 4.43 -8.38 13.99
N THR A 56 3.48 -9.12 14.56
CA THR A 56 3.25 -10.53 14.17
C THR A 56 2.77 -10.62 12.72
N VAL A 57 3.35 -11.54 11.96
CA VAL A 57 2.95 -11.87 10.59
C VAL A 57 2.29 -13.25 10.58
N CYS A 58 1.03 -13.32 10.14
CA CYS A 58 0.27 -14.57 10.04
C CYS A 58 0.42 -15.20 8.65
N LEU A 59 1.15 -16.31 8.58
CA LEU A 59 1.27 -17.15 7.39
C LEU A 59 1.44 -18.61 7.83
N SER A 60 0.83 -19.54 7.11
CA SER A 60 0.99 -20.98 7.34
C SER A 60 2.45 -21.43 7.20
N LEU A 61 3.16 -20.87 6.23
CA LEU A 61 4.61 -21.06 6.05
C LEU A 61 5.45 -20.62 7.26
N LEU A 62 4.91 -19.77 8.14
CA LEU A 62 5.58 -19.32 9.36
C LEU A 62 5.06 -20.04 10.62
N GLY A 63 4.10 -20.96 10.46
CA GLY A 63 3.44 -21.64 11.59
C GLY A 63 2.57 -20.71 12.46
N THR A 64 2.27 -19.49 11.98
CA THR A 64 1.47 -18.48 12.66
C THR A 64 0.04 -18.38 12.12
N TRP A 65 -0.30 -19.26 11.19
CA TRP A 65 -1.64 -19.41 10.62
C TRP A 65 -1.93 -20.86 10.28
N HIS A 66 -3.20 -21.20 10.13
CA HIS A 66 -3.59 -22.53 9.68
C HIS A 66 -3.25 -22.70 8.19
N GLY A 67 -2.80 -23.89 7.82
CA GLY A 67 -2.54 -24.29 6.44
C GLY A 67 -2.57 -25.80 6.31
N ASN A 68 -2.74 -26.29 5.09
CA ASN A 68 -2.89 -27.70 4.77
C ASN A 68 -1.69 -28.21 3.97
N GLY A 69 -1.14 -29.36 4.39
CA GLY A 69 -0.11 -30.06 3.61
C GLY A 69 1.08 -29.18 3.21
N CYS A 70 1.20 -28.92 1.91
CA CYS A 70 2.29 -28.14 1.32
C CYS A 70 2.24 -26.63 1.60
N GLU A 71 1.16 -26.12 2.19
CA GLU A 71 1.07 -24.72 2.62
C GLU A 71 1.86 -24.44 3.90
N ASN A 72 2.16 -25.47 4.69
CA ASN A 72 2.94 -25.35 5.92
C ASN A 72 4.44 -25.43 5.63
N TRP A 73 5.25 -24.92 6.56
CA TRP A 73 6.70 -24.99 6.45
C TRP A 73 7.20 -26.43 6.25
N ASN A 74 8.01 -26.63 5.22
CA ASN A 74 8.70 -27.87 4.93
C ASN A 74 10.20 -27.61 4.89
N SER A 75 10.95 -28.22 5.81
CA SER A 75 12.40 -27.97 5.96
C SER A 75 13.24 -28.33 4.73
N ALA A 76 12.73 -29.20 3.85
CA ALA A 76 13.42 -29.63 2.63
C ALA A 76 13.10 -28.76 1.40
N HIS A 77 11.98 -28.04 1.40
CA HIS A 77 11.45 -27.37 0.21
C HIS A 77 11.08 -25.90 0.40
N SER A 78 10.78 -25.48 1.63
CA SER A 78 10.39 -24.11 1.94
C SER A 78 11.60 -23.18 2.00
N THR A 79 11.41 -21.94 1.55
CA THR A 79 12.47 -20.93 1.45
C THR A 79 11.99 -19.58 1.96
N MET A 80 12.92 -18.72 2.38
CA MET A 80 12.58 -17.33 2.71
C MET A 80 12.01 -16.58 1.50
N LEU A 81 12.41 -16.93 0.27
CA LEU A 81 11.83 -16.36 -0.94
C LEU A 81 10.33 -16.65 -1.05
N GLN A 82 9.90 -17.89 -0.78
CA GLN A 82 8.47 -18.24 -0.77
C GLN A 82 7.72 -17.45 0.30
N VAL A 83 8.30 -17.26 1.50
CA VAL A 83 7.71 -16.41 2.54
C VAL A 83 7.49 -14.98 2.03
N LEU A 84 8.51 -14.35 1.44
CA LEU A 84 8.42 -12.97 0.93
C LEU A 84 7.39 -12.84 -0.21
N ILE A 85 7.36 -13.81 -1.13
CA ILE A 85 6.36 -13.85 -2.22
C ILE A 85 4.95 -14.06 -1.67
N SER A 86 4.78 -14.91 -0.66
CA SER A 86 3.48 -15.10 0.02
C SER A 86 3.01 -13.82 0.71
N ILE A 87 3.90 -13.07 1.37
CA ILE A 87 3.54 -11.75 1.93
C ILE A 87 3.10 -10.81 0.79
N GLN A 88 3.88 -10.71 -0.29
CA GLN A 88 3.55 -9.80 -1.38
C GLN A 88 2.23 -10.16 -2.08
N GLY A 89 1.99 -11.45 -2.35
CA GLY A 89 0.85 -11.91 -3.15
C GLY A 89 -0.43 -12.17 -2.35
N LEU A 90 -0.31 -12.72 -1.13
CA LEU A 90 -1.46 -13.14 -0.33
C LEU A 90 -1.84 -12.09 0.73
N VAL A 91 -0.85 -11.37 1.29
CA VAL A 91 -1.10 -10.39 2.34
C VAL A 91 -1.35 -9.01 1.75
N LEU A 92 -0.42 -8.50 0.93
CA LEU A 92 -0.50 -7.17 0.34
C LEU A 92 -1.33 -7.14 -0.96
N ASN A 93 -2.54 -7.72 -0.94
CA ASN A 93 -3.40 -7.89 -2.11
C ASN A 93 -4.44 -6.75 -2.30
N GLU A 94 -5.25 -6.84 -3.37
CA GLU A 94 -6.26 -5.83 -3.76
C GLU A 94 -7.43 -5.69 -2.76
N LYS A 95 -7.83 -6.79 -2.11
CA LYS A 95 -9.03 -6.87 -1.26
C LYS A 95 -8.71 -7.51 0.11
N PRO A 96 -7.81 -6.89 0.90
CA PRO A 96 -7.30 -7.43 2.16
C PRO A 96 -8.36 -7.65 3.24
N TYR A 97 -9.55 -7.05 3.11
CA TYR A 97 -10.70 -7.33 3.98
C TYR A 97 -11.02 -8.83 4.06
N PHE A 98 -10.93 -9.55 2.93
CA PHE A 98 -11.25 -10.97 2.87
C PHE A 98 -10.13 -11.87 3.38
N ASN A 99 -9.02 -11.30 3.86
CA ASN A 99 -8.00 -12.06 4.57
C ASN A 99 -8.39 -12.36 6.02
N GLU A 100 -9.44 -11.72 6.55
CA GLU A 100 -9.97 -12.01 7.89
C GLU A 100 -10.68 -13.37 7.89
N PRO A 101 -10.36 -14.26 8.86
CA PRO A 101 -11.09 -15.50 9.07
C PRO A 101 -12.60 -15.35 9.03
N GLY A 102 -13.24 -16.18 8.20
CA GLY A 102 -14.68 -16.26 8.10
C GLY A 102 -15.29 -15.18 7.21
N TYR A 103 -14.50 -14.28 6.63
CA TYR A 103 -15.00 -13.27 5.69
C TYR A 103 -14.89 -13.72 4.23
N GLU A 104 -14.30 -14.88 3.95
CA GLU A 104 -14.01 -15.37 2.60
C GLU A 104 -15.28 -15.50 1.75
N THR A 105 -16.39 -15.93 2.38
CA THR A 105 -17.68 -16.09 1.69
C THR A 105 -18.42 -14.78 1.48
N GLU A 106 -18.04 -13.71 2.20
CA GLU A 106 -18.72 -12.42 2.11
C GLU A 106 -18.52 -11.72 0.77
N VAL A 107 -17.58 -12.19 -0.07
CA VAL A 107 -17.45 -11.70 -1.45
C VAL A 107 -18.77 -11.80 -2.23
N ASN A 108 -19.61 -12.79 -1.90
CA ASN A 108 -20.92 -13.02 -2.52
C ASN A 108 -22.06 -12.32 -1.77
N ASP A 109 -21.78 -11.70 -0.62
CA ASP A 109 -22.78 -11.00 0.16
C ASP A 109 -23.02 -9.60 -0.40
N ALA A 110 -24.26 -9.11 -0.25
CA ALA A 110 -24.63 -7.76 -0.70
C ALA A 110 -23.77 -6.64 -0.07
N ASN A 111 -23.22 -6.86 1.12
CA ASN A 111 -22.42 -5.88 1.86
C ASN A 111 -20.91 -6.12 1.82
N GLY A 112 -20.44 -7.31 1.45
CA GLY A 112 -19.01 -7.64 1.49
C GLY A 112 -18.16 -6.74 0.58
N PRO A 113 -18.54 -6.51 -0.69
CA PRO A 113 -17.83 -5.59 -1.57
C PRO A 113 -17.74 -4.16 -0.99
N ARG A 114 -18.81 -3.66 -0.36
CA ARG A 114 -18.82 -2.35 0.29
C ARG A 114 -17.84 -2.30 1.47
N ARG A 115 -17.86 -3.32 2.34
CA ARG A 115 -16.92 -3.41 3.48
C ARG A 115 -15.47 -3.54 3.03
N SER A 116 -15.23 -4.25 1.93
CA SER A 116 -13.91 -4.35 1.32
C SER A 116 -13.38 -2.99 0.84
N LEU A 117 -14.22 -2.18 0.19
CA LEU A 117 -13.85 -0.81 -0.20
C LEU A 117 -13.55 0.09 1.01
N GLU A 118 -14.36 0.01 2.07
CA GLU A 118 -14.13 0.75 3.32
C GLU A 118 -12.84 0.32 4.04
N TYR A 119 -12.50 -0.96 3.97
CA TYR A 119 -11.23 -1.46 4.46
C TYR A 119 -10.07 -0.92 3.64
N ASN A 120 -10.17 -0.91 2.31
CA ASN A 120 -9.13 -0.36 1.43
C ASN A 120 -8.84 1.10 1.73
N ASP A 121 -9.86 1.89 2.02
CA ASP A 121 -9.74 3.29 2.45
C ASP A 121 -8.87 3.41 3.71
N THR A 122 -9.16 2.60 4.72
CA THR A 122 -8.41 2.57 5.99
C THR A 122 -6.98 2.07 5.79
N ALA A 123 -6.81 0.99 5.02
CA ALA A 123 -5.52 0.40 4.70
C ALA A 123 -4.62 1.39 3.96
N PHE A 124 -5.15 2.15 2.99
CA PHE A 124 -4.39 3.19 2.29
C PHE A 124 -3.93 4.32 3.21
N GLN A 125 -4.79 4.76 4.13
CA GLN A 125 -4.37 5.75 5.14
C GLN A 125 -3.27 5.21 6.04
N HIS A 126 -3.33 3.93 6.42
CA HIS A 126 -2.28 3.28 7.20
C HIS A 126 -0.99 3.10 6.39
N SER A 127 -1.07 2.81 5.09
CA SER A 127 0.07 2.82 4.16
C SER A 127 0.74 4.19 4.14
N CYS A 128 -0.04 5.27 4.00
CA CYS A 128 0.47 6.65 4.04
C CYS A 128 1.17 6.98 5.38
N ARG A 129 0.59 6.56 6.52
CA ARG A 129 1.23 6.73 7.84
C ARG A 129 2.54 5.95 7.93
N THR A 130 2.60 4.73 7.39
CA THR A 130 3.81 3.90 7.35
C THR A 130 4.91 4.56 6.50
N MET A 131 4.54 5.19 5.38
CA MET A 131 5.47 6.00 4.58
C MET A 131 6.05 7.16 5.39
N LEU A 132 5.21 7.91 6.12
CA LEU A 132 5.66 9.00 7.00
C LEU A 132 6.61 8.50 8.09
N TYR A 133 6.31 7.37 8.72
CA TYR A 133 7.20 6.78 9.73
C TYR A 133 8.57 6.45 9.13
N SER A 134 8.60 5.82 7.95
CA SER A 134 9.84 5.47 7.27
C SER A 134 10.62 6.70 6.79
N LEU A 135 9.95 7.76 6.35
CA LEU A 135 10.59 9.02 5.94
C LEU A 135 11.25 9.76 7.12
N ARG A 136 10.57 9.76 8.27
CA ARG A 136 10.99 10.45 9.50
C ARG A 136 12.03 9.65 10.29
N ARG A 137 11.91 8.32 10.28
CA ARG A 137 12.79 7.37 10.98
C ARG A 137 13.06 6.16 10.08
N PRO A 138 13.87 6.33 9.03
CA PRO A 138 14.21 5.21 8.14
C PRO A 138 14.88 4.08 8.93
N PRO A 139 14.57 2.80 8.61
CA PRO A 139 15.29 1.68 9.18
C PRO A 139 16.79 1.80 8.87
N GLN A 140 17.62 1.44 9.86
CA GLN A 140 19.06 1.47 9.73
C GLN A 140 19.52 0.74 8.46
N HIS A 141 20.42 1.38 7.69
CA HIS A 141 20.96 0.91 6.41
C HIS A 141 19.99 0.93 5.22
N PHE A 142 18.79 1.48 5.38
CA PHE A 142 17.80 1.67 4.31
C PHE A 142 17.50 3.16 4.05
N GLU A 143 18.28 4.08 4.62
CA GLU A 143 18.08 5.54 4.51
C GLU A 143 18.04 5.99 3.05
N ASP A 144 19.02 5.54 2.25
CA ASP A 144 19.12 5.89 0.83
C ASP A 144 18.01 5.25 -0.01
N LEU A 145 17.63 4.01 0.31
CA LEU A 145 16.52 3.33 -0.37
C LEU A 145 15.20 4.06 -0.12
N VAL A 146 14.91 4.42 1.14
CA VAL A 146 13.71 5.17 1.52
C VAL A 146 13.70 6.54 0.84
N ALA A 147 14.80 7.28 0.93
CA ALA A 147 14.89 8.61 0.34
C ALA A 147 14.79 8.58 -1.19
N GLY A 148 15.46 7.62 -1.84
CA GLY A 148 15.44 7.44 -3.29
C GLY A 148 14.06 7.05 -3.80
N HIS A 149 13.44 6.02 -3.20
CA HIS A 149 12.10 5.56 -3.57
C HIS A 149 11.06 6.67 -3.46
N PHE A 150 11.01 7.39 -2.33
CA PHE A 150 10.01 8.44 -2.15
C PHE A 150 10.33 9.74 -2.91
N ARG A 151 11.59 9.96 -3.31
CA ARG A 151 11.95 11.02 -4.27
C ARG A 151 11.33 10.74 -5.63
N GLU A 152 11.41 9.50 -6.09
CA GLU A 152 10.87 9.08 -7.39
C GLU A 152 9.34 8.96 -7.38
N ARG A 153 8.78 8.35 -6.33
CA ARG A 153 7.35 8.00 -6.24
C ARG A 153 6.48 9.08 -5.58
N GLY A 154 7.09 10.08 -4.94
CA GLY A 154 6.37 11.10 -4.16
C GLY A 154 5.27 11.82 -4.95
N HIS A 155 5.54 12.17 -6.22
CA HIS A 155 4.54 12.79 -7.09
C HIS A 155 3.33 11.87 -7.33
N ALA A 156 3.58 10.60 -7.67
CA ALA A 156 2.54 9.61 -7.94
C ALA A 156 1.68 9.34 -6.69
N ILE A 157 2.31 9.25 -5.51
CA ILE A 157 1.62 9.06 -4.22
C ILE A 157 0.70 10.25 -3.92
N LEU A 158 1.19 11.48 -4.11
CA LEU A 158 0.38 12.69 -3.89
C LEU A 158 -0.80 12.79 -4.87
N ASN A 159 -0.62 12.39 -6.14
CA ASN A 159 -1.72 12.28 -7.10
C ASN A 159 -2.74 11.23 -6.66
N ALA A 160 -2.29 10.05 -6.19
CA ALA A 160 -3.20 9.03 -5.69
C ALA A 160 -4.04 9.53 -4.50
N CYS A 161 -3.42 10.20 -3.52
CA CYS A 161 -4.15 10.82 -2.40
C CYS A 161 -5.26 11.77 -2.90
N LYS A 162 -4.97 12.65 -3.86
CA LYS A 162 -5.98 13.55 -4.46
C LYS A 162 -7.08 12.77 -5.18
N TYR A 163 -6.68 11.86 -6.05
CA TYR A 163 -7.59 11.06 -6.86
C TYR A 163 -8.59 10.28 -5.99
N TYR A 164 -8.13 9.72 -4.87
CA TYR A 164 -9.00 9.03 -3.92
C TYR A 164 -9.87 9.99 -3.09
N MET A 165 -9.36 11.18 -2.73
CA MET A 165 -10.16 12.23 -2.08
C MET A 165 -11.29 12.81 -2.96
N GLU A 166 -11.22 12.62 -4.27
CA GLU A 166 -12.27 12.97 -5.24
C GLU A 166 -13.36 11.90 -5.36
N GLY A 167 -13.16 10.73 -4.72
CA GLY A 167 -14.14 9.65 -4.63
C GLY A 167 -13.86 8.44 -5.52
N ASN A 168 -12.76 8.42 -6.28
CA ASN A 168 -12.34 7.26 -7.08
C ASN A 168 -11.81 6.14 -6.18
N GLU A 169 -12.01 4.87 -6.51
CA GLU A 169 -11.69 3.71 -5.65
C GLU A 169 -10.19 3.58 -5.33
N VAL A 170 -9.84 3.28 -4.07
CA VAL A 170 -8.45 3.00 -3.67
C VAL A 170 -7.93 1.76 -4.40
N GLY A 171 -6.71 1.83 -4.92
CA GLY A 171 -6.11 0.76 -5.72
C GLY A 171 -6.45 0.83 -7.21
N SER A 172 -7.39 1.68 -7.62
CA SER A 172 -7.65 1.92 -9.05
C SER A 172 -6.50 2.67 -9.73
N VAL A 173 -6.46 2.58 -11.06
CA VAL A 173 -5.44 3.26 -11.89
C VAL A 173 -5.58 4.76 -11.77
N VAL A 174 -4.55 5.41 -11.25
CA VAL A 174 -4.46 6.87 -11.14
C VAL A 174 -3.95 7.44 -12.48
N PRO A 175 -4.70 8.34 -13.14
CA PRO A 175 -4.24 8.97 -14.38
C PRO A 175 -2.95 9.76 -14.17
N ASP A 176 -2.03 9.62 -15.11
CA ASP A 176 -0.81 10.43 -15.15
C ASP A 176 -1.12 11.77 -15.82
N GLU A 177 -1.39 12.79 -15.01
CA GLU A 177 -1.70 14.15 -15.48
C GLU A 177 -0.56 14.80 -16.30
N GLY A 178 0.63 14.17 -16.36
CA GLY A 178 1.78 14.63 -17.15
C GLY A 178 1.82 14.15 -18.60
N LYS A 179 1.07 13.11 -18.99
CA LYS A 179 1.14 12.51 -20.34
C LYS A 179 0.05 12.97 -21.32
N GLU A 180 -0.99 13.66 -20.84
CA GLU A 180 -2.04 14.18 -21.72
C GLU A 180 -1.54 15.36 -22.60
N LEU A 181 -0.50 16.07 -22.17
CA LEU A 181 0.05 17.23 -22.89
C LEU A 181 0.99 16.85 -24.05
N GLU A 182 1.59 15.66 -24.07
CA GLU A 182 2.41 15.20 -25.21
C GLU A 182 1.55 14.61 -26.33
N ASN A 183 0.46 13.92 -26.00
CA ASN A 183 -0.43 13.34 -27.02
C ASN A 183 -1.35 14.38 -27.68
N ALA A 184 -1.59 15.53 -27.04
CA ALA A 184 -2.39 16.62 -27.63
C ALA A 184 -1.63 17.39 -28.74
N ASN A 185 -0.30 17.30 -28.81
CA ASN A 185 0.51 18.00 -29.80
C ASN A 185 0.94 17.11 -30.99
N ALA A 186 0.56 15.83 -31.02
CA ALA A 186 1.00 14.87 -32.04
C ALA A 186 -0.08 14.42 -33.02
N GLU A 187 -1.38 14.66 -32.79
CA GLU A 187 -2.42 14.16 -33.70
C GLU A 187 -3.46 15.23 -34.06
N GLY A 188 -3.29 15.79 -35.25
CA GLY A 188 -4.36 16.47 -35.96
C GLY A 188 -5.46 15.48 -36.35
N SER A 189 -6.69 15.82 -35.98
CA SER A 189 -7.95 15.34 -36.55
C SER A 189 -8.17 13.82 -36.57
N SER A 190 -8.73 13.28 -35.49
CA SER A 190 -9.74 12.22 -35.60
C SER A 190 -10.69 12.20 -34.40
N ASN A 191 -11.98 12.06 -34.70
CA ASN A 191 -13.07 11.89 -33.73
C ASN A 191 -12.75 10.73 -32.77
N SER A 192 -12.43 11.03 -31.52
CA SER A 192 -12.44 10.04 -30.46
C SER A 192 -13.50 10.43 -29.43
N ASN A 193 -14.52 9.58 -29.31
CA ASN A 193 -15.39 9.58 -28.15
C ASN A 193 -14.50 9.39 -26.92
N ALA A 194 -14.26 10.48 -26.18
CA ALA A 194 -13.69 10.40 -24.85
C ALA A 194 -14.53 9.42 -24.04
N VAL A 195 -14.00 8.22 -23.82
CA VAL A 195 -14.56 7.28 -22.86
C VAL A 195 -14.36 7.94 -21.51
N LYS A 196 -15.37 8.69 -21.07
CA LYS A 196 -15.48 9.12 -19.69
C LYS A 196 -15.30 7.87 -18.83
N PRO A 197 -14.43 7.87 -17.81
CA PRO A 197 -14.34 6.74 -16.91
C PRO A 197 -15.75 6.45 -16.40
N LYS A 198 -16.23 5.23 -16.67
CA LYS A 198 -17.48 4.74 -16.11
C LYS A 198 -17.36 4.93 -14.61
N LYS A 199 -18.15 5.83 -14.02
CA LYS A 199 -18.41 5.81 -12.58
C LYS A 199 -18.91 4.40 -12.28
N CYS A 200 -18.08 3.58 -11.65
CA CYS A 200 -18.53 2.30 -11.12
C CYS A 200 -19.73 2.60 -10.22
N ALA A 201 -20.86 1.96 -10.50
CA ALA A 201 -22.15 2.16 -9.83
C ALA A 201 -22.16 1.66 -8.36
N GLY A 202 -20.98 1.50 -7.76
CA GLY A 202 -20.74 0.98 -6.42
C GLY A 202 -19.84 1.86 -5.56
N ALA A 203 -19.58 3.12 -5.96
CA ALA A 203 -18.93 4.09 -5.08
C ALA A 203 -19.81 4.33 -3.85
N GLY A 204 -19.67 3.47 -2.84
CA GLY A 204 -20.19 3.70 -1.50
C GLY A 204 -19.81 5.10 -1.08
N ARG A 205 -20.74 5.81 -0.45
CA ARG A 205 -20.53 7.20 -0.03
C ARG A 205 -19.35 7.20 0.96
N ARG A 206 -18.13 7.50 0.47
CA ARG A 206 -16.93 7.59 1.32
C ARG A 206 -17.25 8.49 2.51
N THR A 207 -16.77 8.09 3.67
CA THR A 207 -17.00 8.84 4.90
C THR A 207 -16.34 10.22 4.78
N ALA A 208 -16.98 11.24 5.35
CA ALA A 208 -16.37 12.56 5.44
C ALA A 208 -15.02 12.52 6.18
N SER A 209 -14.86 11.58 7.12
CA SER A 209 -13.62 11.33 7.84
C SER A 209 -12.50 10.87 6.93
N PHE A 210 -12.76 9.95 5.97
CA PHE A 210 -11.72 9.50 5.03
C PHE A 210 -11.07 10.68 4.32
N LYS A 211 -11.90 11.58 3.76
CA LYS A 211 -11.39 12.74 3.02
C LYS A 211 -10.61 13.70 3.92
N ALA A 212 -11.08 13.93 5.14
CA ALA A 212 -10.41 14.81 6.09
C ALA A 212 -9.05 14.24 6.53
N ASP A 213 -9.00 12.97 6.90
CA ASP A 213 -7.80 12.30 7.37
C ASP A 213 -6.76 12.14 6.25
N THR A 214 -7.20 11.76 5.04
CA THR A 214 -6.32 11.67 3.85
C THR A 214 -5.77 13.04 3.46
N LYS A 215 -6.53 14.13 3.68
CA LYS A 215 -6.03 15.49 3.45
C LYS A 215 -4.89 15.84 4.43
N VAL A 216 -5.02 15.49 5.70
CA VAL A 216 -3.94 15.68 6.69
C VAL A 216 -2.69 14.92 6.26
N LEU A 217 -2.86 13.63 5.92
CA LEU A 217 -1.76 12.78 5.44
C LEU A 217 -1.10 13.33 4.18
N PHE A 218 -1.89 13.81 3.22
CA PHE A 218 -1.39 14.45 2.01
C PHE A 218 -0.50 15.66 2.33
N GLU A 219 -0.91 16.51 3.28
CA GLU A 219 -0.14 17.69 3.64
C GLU A 219 1.17 17.34 4.36
N GLU A 220 1.16 16.33 5.23
CA GLU A 220 2.38 15.83 5.87
C GLU A 220 3.34 15.18 4.87
N LEU A 221 2.81 14.32 3.98
CA LEU A 221 3.61 13.64 2.95
C LEU A 221 4.21 14.65 1.98
N LEU A 222 3.47 15.69 1.59
CA LEU A 222 3.95 16.75 0.72
C LEU A 222 5.20 17.42 1.31
N VAL A 223 5.21 17.69 2.62
CA VAL A 223 6.37 18.28 3.30
C VAL A 223 7.55 17.33 3.27
N GLU A 224 7.36 16.07 3.69
CA GLU A 224 8.44 15.08 3.76
C GLU A 224 9.01 14.76 2.37
N PHE A 225 8.17 14.58 1.35
CA PHE A 225 8.60 14.33 -0.02
C PHE A 225 9.39 15.49 -0.61
N ASN A 226 8.97 16.73 -0.35
CA ASN A 226 9.73 17.91 -0.76
C ASN A 226 11.12 17.96 -0.09
N VAL A 227 11.20 17.61 1.21
CA VAL A 227 12.48 17.48 1.93
C VAL A 227 13.38 16.40 1.31
N LYS A 228 12.82 15.30 0.81
CA LYS A 228 13.58 14.24 0.11
C LYS A 228 13.86 14.54 -1.37
N GLY A 229 13.40 15.69 -1.88
CA GLY A 229 13.67 16.17 -3.24
C GLY A 229 12.73 15.64 -4.32
N ALA A 230 11.54 15.16 -3.96
CA ALA A 230 10.53 14.75 -4.94
C ALA A 230 10.00 15.96 -5.73
N ASP A 231 9.54 15.76 -6.97
CA ASP A 231 8.89 16.83 -7.75
C ASP A 231 7.48 17.13 -7.24
N THR A 232 7.38 18.09 -6.33
CA THR A 232 6.12 18.49 -5.69
C THR A 232 5.63 19.89 -6.08
N LYS A 233 6.30 20.57 -7.02
CA LYS A 233 6.10 22.00 -7.33
C LYS A 233 4.64 22.35 -7.60
N LYS A 234 3.94 21.49 -8.35
CA LYS A 234 2.51 21.64 -8.67
C LYS A 234 1.64 21.71 -7.42
N PHE A 235 1.82 20.78 -6.48
CA PHE A 235 1.02 20.70 -5.26
C PHE A 235 1.27 21.89 -4.33
N CYS A 236 2.52 22.37 -4.25
CA CYS A 236 2.86 23.58 -3.49
C CYS A 236 2.20 24.84 -4.08
N ALA A 237 2.18 24.96 -5.41
CA ALA A 237 1.57 26.09 -6.11
C ALA A 237 0.04 26.12 -5.91
N GLU A 238 -0.63 24.97 -5.95
CA GLU A 238 -2.07 24.88 -5.70
C GLU A 238 -2.45 25.22 -4.26
N LYS A 239 -1.62 24.85 -3.27
CA LYS A 239 -1.83 25.23 -1.86
C LYS A 239 -1.79 26.76 -1.69
N SER A 240 -0.88 27.42 -2.40
CA SER A 240 -0.72 28.88 -2.36
C SER A 240 -1.87 29.66 -3.03
N LYS A 241 -2.67 28.99 -3.87
CA LYS A 241 -3.81 29.59 -4.60
C LYS A 241 -5.15 29.49 -3.87
N LYS A 242 -5.25 28.75 -2.76
CA LYS A 242 -6.48 28.71 -1.95
C LYS A 242 -6.46 29.85 -0.93
N PRO A 243 -7.26 30.92 -1.08
CA PRO A 243 -7.38 31.92 -0.04
C PRO A 243 -8.01 31.28 1.20
N HIS A 244 -7.54 31.67 2.39
CA HIS A 244 -8.20 31.35 3.65
C HIS A 244 -9.65 31.82 3.58
N GLN A 245 -10.59 30.88 3.39
CA GLN A 245 -12.01 31.05 3.67
C GLN A 245 -12.30 30.56 5.08
#